data_AF-A0A9W8JRK3-F1
#
_entry.id   AF-A0A9W8JRK3-F1
#
_cell.length_a   1.000
_cell.length_b   1.000
_cell.length_c   1.000
_cell.angle_alpha   90.00
_cell.angle_beta   90.00
_cell.angle_gamma   90.00
#
_symmetry.space_group_name_H-M   'P 1'
#
loop_
_entity.id
_entity.type
_entity.pdbx_description
1 polymer ?
#
loop_
_entity_poly.entity_id
_entity_poly.type
_entity_poly.pdbx_seq_one_letter_code
_entity_poly.pdbx_strand_id
1 'polypeptide(L)'
;MLTIAQSGAGMAGAQAIHANFYVQIELQFKGEKTTTCDLLVGANGINSAVRKTLLTEGLEGLEEDEKRKIYKAPWTGEAVYRSLIDSEVIRKIAPDHPGLTGRVMVVSGQVAPLAMGSAPKFNNRHFYNMPCTGIKKDLYAPFIRMVNQASVLPGFKLVNVGDHPDGMSTKGKKKNPDIVLYEKDVNTHANKLQYEWLKCFLEFKTLENLQDPFQDPLSKTKHYSLESTTIGGTLCRGQIAGYAAQWCARQHWTHGFAVWIGGYWLTRAQRGYDTTVRLATPTEEALAKEKERPVIVMQVPDGDGFREVIAWAAGPESLTGRATRGYPWDKERKRVVFLKDAWRSGEDDVEKETIMLAKLNASKVQFVPKLICGDDLPGQVTETWTLAAEEWNLGARAEDFAPRVHIRFTEDFIGVDICDFTSSKQSFKSFSTPSLVRYRL
;
A
#
# COMPACT_ATOMS: atom_id res chain seq x y z
N MET A 1 -0.92 -33.89 -17.15
CA MET A 1 -1.93 -34.11 -16.11
C MET A 1 -1.20 -34.75 -14.95
N LEU A 2 -1.36 -34.19 -13.75
CA LEU A 2 -0.86 -34.74 -12.50
C LEU A 2 -2.06 -35.43 -11.85
N THR A 3 -1.93 -36.68 -11.44
CA THR A 3 -2.95 -37.40 -10.66
C THR A 3 -2.30 -37.73 -9.32
N ILE A 4 -3.01 -37.50 -8.22
CA ILE A 4 -2.55 -37.81 -6.86
C ILE A 4 -3.41 -38.97 -6.38
N ALA A 5 -2.79 -40.02 -5.86
CA ALA A 5 -3.47 -41.15 -5.24
C ALA A 5 -2.95 -41.33 -3.82
N GLN A 6 -3.85 -41.61 -2.87
CA GLN A 6 -3.48 -42.13 -1.56
C GLN A 6 -3.46 -43.66 -1.65
N SER A 7 -2.34 -44.28 -1.29
CA SER A 7 -2.23 -45.74 -1.26
C SER A 7 -2.83 -46.29 0.04
N GLY A 8 -4.08 -46.74 -0.03
CA GLY A 8 -4.72 -47.52 1.03
C GLY A 8 -4.46 -49.01 0.87
N ALA A 9 -3.43 -49.55 1.53
CA ALA A 9 -3.28 -51.01 1.67
C ALA A 9 -4.01 -51.47 2.94
N GLY A 10 -5.11 -52.20 2.77
CA GLY A 10 -5.84 -52.84 3.86
C GLY A 10 -5.11 -54.06 4.39
N MET A 11 -5.03 -54.20 5.71
CA MET A 11 -4.87 -55.50 6.38
C MET A 11 -5.83 -55.58 7.57
N ALA A 12 -6.64 -56.63 7.56
CA ALA A 12 -7.50 -57.05 8.65
C ALA A 12 -6.65 -57.71 9.75
N GLY A 13 -6.93 -57.38 11.01
CA GLY A 13 -6.42 -58.13 12.16
C GLY A 13 -5.93 -57.23 13.29
N ALA A 14 -6.59 -57.36 14.44
CA ALA A 14 -6.35 -56.60 15.65
C ALA A 14 -4.93 -56.85 16.23
N GLN A 15 -4.01 -55.90 16.01
CA GLN A 15 -2.84 -55.59 16.88
C GLN A 15 -1.95 -54.53 16.20
N ALA A 16 -2.24 -53.23 16.41
CA ALA A 16 -1.27 -52.15 16.22
C ALA A 16 -1.82 -50.82 16.76
N ILE A 17 -1.78 -50.64 18.07
CA ILE A 17 -1.91 -49.32 18.69
C ILE A 17 -0.47 -48.75 18.71
N HIS A 18 -0.25 -47.61 18.05
CA HIS A 18 1.04 -46.92 17.81
C HIS A 18 1.86 -47.30 16.56
N ALA A 19 1.27 -47.14 15.37
CA ALA A 19 2.05 -46.79 14.17
C ALA A 19 1.61 -45.41 13.69
N ASN A 20 2.47 -44.39 13.84
CA ASN A 20 2.31 -43.12 13.14
C ASN A 20 2.45 -43.42 11.64
N PHE A 21 1.32 -43.47 10.94
CA PHE A 21 1.30 -43.60 9.48
C PHE A 21 1.84 -42.31 8.86
N TYR A 22 3.13 -42.30 8.52
CA TYR A 22 3.70 -41.29 7.62
C TYR A 22 3.15 -41.56 6.22
N VAL A 23 2.12 -40.83 5.82
CA VAL A 23 1.57 -40.91 4.46
C VAL A 23 2.41 -40.00 3.56
N GLN A 24 3.21 -40.60 2.67
CA GLN A 24 3.91 -39.85 1.62
C GLN A 24 2.96 -39.50 0.48
N ILE A 25 3.11 -38.31 -0.09
CA ILE A 25 2.37 -37.85 -1.26
C ILE A 25 3.04 -38.43 -2.50
N GLU A 26 2.34 -39.24 -3.27
CA GLU A 26 2.81 -39.74 -4.55
C GLU A 26 2.48 -38.75 -5.69
N LEU A 27 3.47 -38.44 -6.51
CA LEU A 27 3.36 -37.57 -7.67
C LEU A 27 3.56 -38.38 -8.94
N GLN A 28 2.57 -38.37 -9.83
CA GLN A 28 2.67 -39.00 -11.14
C GLN A 28 2.94 -37.96 -12.23
N PHE A 29 4.05 -38.12 -12.94
CA PHE A 29 4.42 -37.28 -14.07
C PHE A 29 4.03 -37.92 -15.42
N LYS A 30 3.97 -37.10 -16.46
CA LYS A 30 3.74 -37.59 -17.84
C LYS A 30 4.89 -38.51 -18.25
N GLY A 31 4.57 -39.71 -18.76
CA GLY A 31 5.55 -40.73 -19.15
C GLY A 31 5.91 -41.71 -18.04
N GLU A 32 4.94 -42.04 -17.18
CA GLU A 32 5.01 -43.14 -16.18
C GLU A 32 6.11 -42.99 -15.11
N LYS A 33 6.69 -41.79 -14.94
CA LYS A 33 7.61 -41.51 -13.84
C LYS A 33 6.83 -41.10 -12.61
N THR A 34 7.10 -41.75 -11.47
CA THR A 34 6.54 -41.40 -10.16
C THR A 34 7.64 -40.95 -9.21
N THR A 35 7.28 -40.12 -8.23
CA THR A 35 8.15 -39.78 -7.09
C THR A 35 7.28 -39.53 -5.86
N THR A 36 7.89 -39.48 -4.67
CA THR A 36 7.18 -39.22 -3.41
C THR A 36 7.75 -38.01 -2.68
N CYS A 37 6.93 -37.33 -1.88
CA CYS A 37 7.37 -36.27 -0.99
C CYS A 37 6.50 -36.18 0.28
N ASP A 38 7.03 -35.54 1.32
CA ASP A 38 6.29 -35.31 2.58
C ASP A 38 5.40 -34.05 2.50
N LEU A 39 5.72 -33.12 1.60
CA LEU A 39 4.99 -31.88 1.37
C LEU A 39 4.99 -31.53 -0.13
N LEU A 40 3.82 -31.21 -0.68
CA LEU A 40 3.63 -30.76 -2.06
C LEU A 40 3.19 -29.30 -2.10
N VAL A 41 3.92 -28.44 -2.82
CA VAL A 41 3.56 -27.03 -3.04
C VAL A 41 3.07 -26.81 -4.48
N GLY A 42 1.83 -26.35 -4.64
CA GLY A 42 1.20 -26.10 -5.94
C GLY A 42 1.57 -24.75 -6.57
N ALA A 43 2.74 -24.64 -7.21
CA ALA A 43 3.21 -23.43 -7.89
C ALA A 43 3.14 -23.50 -9.43
N ASN A 44 2.11 -24.14 -9.99
CA ASN A 44 2.00 -24.50 -11.41
C ASN A 44 1.00 -23.68 -12.24
N GLY A 45 0.81 -22.40 -11.87
CA GLY A 45 0.15 -21.38 -12.72
C GLY A 45 -1.38 -21.46 -12.80
N ILE A 46 -1.96 -20.67 -13.72
CA ILE A 46 -3.42 -20.47 -13.83
C ILE A 46 -4.19 -21.76 -14.16
N ASN A 47 -3.55 -22.72 -14.84
CA ASN A 47 -4.12 -24.05 -15.13
C ASN A 47 -3.52 -25.12 -14.20
N SER A 48 -3.46 -24.81 -12.91
CA SER A 48 -2.83 -25.65 -11.89
C SER A 48 -3.47 -27.04 -11.81
N ALA A 49 -2.66 -28.07 -12.04
CA ALA A 49 -3.03 -29.45 -11.81
C ALA A 49 -3.14 -29.79 -10.32
N VAL A 50 -2.41 -29.08 -9.45
CA VAL A 50 -2.46 -29.30 -7.99
C VAL A 50 -3.78 -28.76 -7.44
N ARG A 51 -4.17 -27.55 -7.87
CA ARG A 51 -5.48 -26.96 -7.53
C ARG A 51 -6.63 -27.81 -8.05
N LYS A 52 -6.53 -28.34 -9.28
CA LYS A 52 -7.52 -29.29 -9.80
C LYS A 52 -7.70 -30.46 -8.83
N THR A 53 -6.61 -31.17 -8.50
CA THR A 53 -6.70 -32.37 -7.67
C THR A 53 -7.24 -32.08 -6.26
N LEU A 54 -6.74 -31.03 -5.60
CA LEU A 54 -7.18 -30.65 -4.26
C LEU A 54 -8.67 -30.26 -4.20
N LEU A 55 -9.17 -29.55 -5.22
CA LEU A 55 -10.56 -29.06 -5.22
C LEU A 55 -11.56 -30.09 -5.77
N THR A 56 -11.10 -31.20 -6.34
CA THR A 56 -11.98 -32.26 -6.86
C THR A 56 -11.98 -33.53 -5.99
N GLU A 57 -11.15 -33.58 -4.95
CA GLU A 57 -11.13 -34.66 -3.97
C GLU A 57 -12.49 -34.73 -3.26
N GLY A 58 -13.13 -35.91 -3.23
CA GLY A 58 -14.45 -36.12 -2.63
C GLY A 58 -15.64 -35.59 -3.46
N LEU A 59 -15.40 -35.10 -4.67
CA LEU A 59 -16.47 -34.67 -5.59
C LEU A 59 -16.83 -35.74 -6.62
N GLU A 60 -16.56 -37.03 -6.36
CA GLU A 60 -16.70 -38.09 -7.39
C GLU A 60 -18.09 -38.13 -8.05
N GLY A 61 -19.16 -37.77 -7.32
CA GLY A 61 -20.54 -37.75 -7.79
C GLY A 61 -20.99 -36.52 -8.61
N LEU A 62 -20.13 -35.51 -8.80
CA LEU A 62 -20.45 -34.36 -9.67
C LEU A 62 -20.01 -34.62 -11.11
N GLU A 63 -20.79 -34.09 -12.06
CA GLU A 63 -20.45 -34.12 -13.48
C GLU A 63 -19.17 -33.30 -13.76
N GLU A 64 -18.39 -33.71 -14.76
CA GLU A 64 -17.09 -33.09 -15.05
C GLU A 64 -17.19 -31.60 -15.39
N ASP A 65 -18.31 -31.17 -15.99
CA ASP A 65 -18.55 -29.75 -16.30
C ASP A 65 -18.81 -28.91 -15.05
N GLU A 66 -19.37 -29.49 -14.00
CA GLU A 66 -19.58 -28.82 -12.71
C GLU A 66 -18.27 -28.72 -11.95
N LYS A 67 -17.48 -29.80 -11.92
CA LYS A 67 -16.11 -29.79 -11.37
C LYS A 67 -15.23 -28.75 -12.06
N ARG A 68 -15.35 -28.60 -13.39
CA ARG A 68 -14.60 -27.61 -14.17
C ARG A 68 -14.87 -26.18 -13.75
N LYS A 69 -16.10 -25.83 -13.33
CA LYS A 69 -16.43 -24.49 -12.85
C LYS A 69 -15.72 -24.13 -11.54
N ILE A 70 -15.33 -25.14 -10.76
CA ILE A 70 -14.71 -24.98 -9.43
C ILE A 70 -13.19 -24.71 -9.57
N TYR A 71 -12.47 -25.52 -10.35
CA TYR A 71 -11.00 -25.44 -10.39
C TYR A 71 -10.43 -24.60 -11.54
N LYS A 72 -11.20 -24.36 -12.60
CA LYS A 72 -10.74 -23.63 -13.79
C LYS A 72 -10.94 -22.12 -13.61
N ALA A 73 -9.95 -21.34 -14.04
CA ALA A 73 -10.11 -19.89 -14.07
C ALA A 73 -11.22 -19.49 -15.06
N PRO A 74 -12.18 -18.63 -14.66
CA PRO A 74 -13.22 -18.15 -15.55
C PRO A 74 -12.64 -17.18 -16.59
N TRP A 75 -13.20 -17.20 -17.79
CA TRP A 75 -12.95 -16.14 -18.76
C TRP A 75 -13.65 -14.85 -18.30
N THR A 76 -12.95 -13.73 -18.34
CA THR A 76 -13.46 -12.44 -17.84
C THR A 76 -14.41 -11.74 -18.81
N GLY A 77 -14.56 -12.24 -20.05
CA GLY A 77 -15.27 -11.55 -21.12
C GLY A 77 -14.42 -10.53 -21.87
N GLU A 78 -13.19 -10.28 -21.42
CA GLU A 78 -12.28 -9.29 -22.00
C GLU A 78 -11.18 -9.97 -22.82
N ALA A 79 -10.77 -9.30 -23.90
CA ALA A 79 -9.61 -9.67 -24.70
C ALA A 79 -8.70 -8.47 -24.85
N VAL A 80 -7.39 -8.68 -24.66
CA VAL A 80 -6.38 -7.66 -24.91
C VAL A 80 -5.63 -8.02 -26.17
N TYR A 81 -5.77 -7.20 -27.21
CA TYR A 81 -4.97 -7.32 -28.42
C TYR A 81 -3.55 -6.84 -28.14
N ARG A 82 -2.57 -7.69 -28.44
CA ARG A 82 -1.16 -7.37 -28.29
C ARG A 82 -0.52 -7.46 -29.67
N SER A 83 0.14 -6.40 -30.09
CA SER A 83 0.94 -6.38 -31.31
C SER A 83 2.19 -5.55 -31.07
N LEU A 84 3.18 -5.76 -31.91
CA LEU A 84 4.34 -4.89 -32.01
C LEU A 84 4.03 -3.84 -33.10
N ILE A 85 4.39 -2.60 -32.82
CA ILE A 85 4.31 -1.50 -33.77
C ILE A 85 5.72 -0.96 -33.92
N ASP A 86 6.15 -0.75 -35.16
CA ASP A 86 7.44 -0.14 -35.44
C ASP A 86 7.52 1.25 -34.77
N SER A 87 8.59 1.48 -34.01
CA SER A 87 8.82 2.74 -33.33
C SER A 87 8.82 3.94 -34.28
N GLU A 88 9.21 3.77 -35.54
CA GLU A 88 9.21 4.85 -36.53
C GLU A 88 7.80 5.23 -36.98
N VAL A 89 6.84 4.30 -36.96
CA VAL A 89 5.43 4.61 -37.19
C VAL A 89 4.88 5.42 -36.02
N ILE A 90 5.21 5.03 -34.78
CA ILE A 90 4.82 5.78 -33.58
C ILE A 90 5.47 7.17 -33.59
N ARG A 91 6.76 7.28 -33.96
CA ARG A 91 7.49 8.56 -33.99
C ARG A 91 6.88 9.58 -34.94
N LYS A 92 6.29 9.13 -36.07
CA LYS A 92 5.62 9.99 -37.04
C LYS A 92 4.27 10.52 -36.54
N ILE A 93 3.54 9.73 -35.77
CA ILE A 93 2.15 10.02 -35.38
C ILE A 93 2.09 10.65 -33.98
N ALA A 94 2.98 10.21 -33.09
CA ALA A 94 3.10 10.63 -31.70
C ALA A 94 4.58 10.63 -31.29
N PRO A 95 5.38 11.63 -31.71
CA PRO A 95 6.82 11.68 -31.44
C PRO A 95 7.18 11.69 -29.96
N ASP A 96 6.29 12.18 -29.10
CA ASP A 96 6.45 12.21 -27.64
C ASP A 96 5.84 10.98 -26.93
N HIS A 97 5.47 9.93 -27.69
CA HIS A 97 4.81 8.75 -27.12
C HIS A 97 5.72 8.07 -26.07
N PRO A 98 5.23 7.80 -24.84
CA PRO A 98 6.04 7.26 -23.75
C PRO A 98 6.73 5.93 -24.06
N GLY A 99 6.17 5.13 -24.99
CA GLY A 99 6.78 3.89 -25.47
C GLY A 99 8.06 4.07 -26.30
N LEU A 100 8.41 5.29 -26.73
CA LEU A 100 9.65 5.59 -27.46
C LEU A 100 10.84 5.88 -26.53
N THR A 101 10.60 6.20 -25.26
CA THR A 101 11.63 6.66 -24.32
C THR A 101 11.60 5.95 -22.95
N GLY A 102 10.50 5.28 -22.59
CA GLY A 102 10.34 4.57 -21.31
C GLY A 102 10.46 3.05 -21.44
N ARG A 103 11.00 2.38 -20.39
CA ARG A 103 10.86 0.92 -20.21
C ARG A 103 9.40 0.62 -19.82
N VAL A 104 8.71 -0.19 -20.62
CA VAL A 104 7.24 -0.27 -20.71
C VAL A 104 6.54 -0.83 -19.46
N MET A 105 5.44 -0.17 -19.05
CA MET A 105 4.36 -0.71 -18.20
C MET A 105 3.03 -0.56 -18.95
N VAL A 106 2.18 -1.59 -18.93
CA VAL A 106 0.89 -1.63 -19.63
C VAL A 106 -0.23 -1.14 -18.71
N VAL A 107 -1.04 -0.18 -19.17
CA VAL A 107 -2.36 0.15 -18.58
C VAL A 107 -3.35 0.40 -19.72
N SER A 108 -4.54 -0.22 -19.62
CA SER A 108 -5.67 -0.10 -20.54
C SER A 108 -6.67 0.98 -20.08
N GLY A 109 -7.37 1.58 -21.05
CA GLY A 109 -8.50 2.49 -20.82
C GLY A 109 -8.54 3.62 -21.86
N GLN A 110 -9.48 3.55 -22.80
CA GLN A 110 -9.63 4.53 -23.87
C GLN A 110 -10.50 5.70 -23.39
N VAL A 111 -9.88 6.85 -23.16
CA VAL A 111 -10.56 8.16 -23.13
C VAL A 111 -9.77 9.07 -24.05
N ALA A 112 -10.43 9.61 -25.07
CA ALA A 112 -9.79 10.50 -26.05
C ALA A 112 -9.18 11.72 -25.32
N PRO A 113 -7.86 11.98 -25.43
CA PRO A 113 -7.28 13.13 -24.80
C PRO A 113 -7.54 14.37 -25.68
N LEU A 114 -8.26 15.34 -25.12
CA LEU A 114 -7.91 16.74 -25.34
C LEU A 114 -6.39 16.85 -25.09
N ALA A 115 -5.65 17.54 -25.97
CA ALA A 115 -4.23 17.77 -25.80
C ALA A 115 -3.97 18.59 -24.52
N MET A 116 -3.96 17.90 -23.39
CA MET A 116 -3.54 18.45 -22.11
C MET A 116 -2.01 18.41 -22.12
N GLY A 117 -1.36 19.54 -21.86
CA GLY A 117 0.06 19.54 -21.50
C GLY A 117 0.32 18.48 -20.42
N SER A 118 1.52 17.90 -20.41
CA SER A 118 1.87 16.84 -19.45
C SER A 118 1.41 17.23 -18.06
N ALA A 119 0.51 16.43 -17.46
CA ALA A 119 0.02 16.68 -16.11
C ALA A 119 1.23 16.86 -15.16
N PRO A 120 1.18 17.82 -14.24
CA PRO A 120 2.26 18.04 -13.28
C PRO A 120 2.55 16.73 -12.56
N LYS A 121 3.79 16.24 -12.67
CA LYS A 121 4.22 15.02 -11.97
C LYS A 121 4.44 15.36 -10.50
N PHE A 122 3.48 15.00 -9.66
CA PHE A 122 3.68 14.98 -8.22
C PHE A 122 4.69 13.89 -7.86
N ASN A 123 5.73 14.23 -7.10
CA ASN A 123 6.44 13.22 -6.34
C ASN A 123 5.50 12.68 -5.25
N ASN A 124 5.51 11.39 -4.96
CA ASN A 124 4.77 10.77 -3.85
C ASN A 124 5.06 11.42 -2.47
N ARG A 125 6.10 12.25 -2.36
CA ARG A 125 6.46 13.03 -1.17
C ARG A 125 5.94 14.48 -1.17
N HIS A 126 5.25 14.94 -2.21
CA HIS A 126 4.99 16.36 -2.42
C HIS A 126 4.18 17.02 -1.29
N PHE A 127 3.20 16.29 -0.73
CA PHE A 127 2.39 16.76 0.41
C PHE A 127 2.77 16.12 1.75
N TYR A 128 3.95 15.47 1.84
CA TYR A 128 4.35 14.69 3.03
C TYR A 128 4.49 15.55 4.30
N ASN A 129 4.79 16.83 4.12
CA ASN A 129 4.98 17.82 5.19
C ASN A 129 3.74 18.70 5.42
N MET A 130 2.56 18.32 4.91
CA MET A 130 1.31 19.01 5.26
C MET A 130 1.04 18.88 6.77
N PRO A 131 0.77 20.00 7.47
CA PRO A 131 0.45 19.95 8.89
C PRO A 131 -0.82 19.15 9.16
N CYS A 132 -0.88 18.53 10.34
CA CYS A 132 -2.02 17.76 10.83
C CYS A 132 -2.51 18.37 12.15
N THR A 133 -2.96 19.63 12.11
CA THR A 133 -3.26 20.42 13.32
C THR A 133 -4.74 20.40 13.73
N GLY A 134 -5.60 19.68 12.99
CA GLY A 134 -7.07 19.70 13.18
C GLY A 134 -7.73 21.05 12.80
N ILE A 135 -6.94 22.13 12.78
CA ILE A 135 -7.39 23.49 12.49
C ILE A 135 -7.29 23.74 10.99
N LYS A 136 -8.44 23.90 10.35
CA LYS A 136 -8.60 24.17 8.90
C LYS A 136 -7.65 25.27 8.38
N LYS A 137 -7.58 26.42 9.08
CA LYS A 137 -6.85 27.61 8.62
C LYS A 137 -5.32 27.41 8.57
N ASP A 138 -4.78 26.52 9.40
CA ASP A 138 -3.34 26.24 9.44
C ASP A 138 -2.87 25.55 8.16
N LEU A 139 -3.78 24.97 7.38
CA LEU A 139 -3.48 24.21 6.16
C LEU A 139 -3.25 25.12 4.95
N TYR A 140 -3.86 26.31 4.92
CA TYR A 140 -3.93 27.13 3.71
C TYR A 140 -2.54 27.56 3.23
N ALA A 141 -1.73 28.15 4.13
CA ALA A 141 -0.42 28.66 3.76
C ALA A 141 0.56 27.54 3.36
N PRO A 142 0.68 26.42 4.12
CA PRO A 142 1.45 25.25 3.68
C PRO A 142 1.02 24.72 2.31
N PHE A 143 -0.29 24.54 2.10
CA PHE A 143 -0.83 24.01 0.84
C PHE A 143 -0.49 24.92 -0.35
N ILE A 144 -0.74 26.23 -0.21
CA ILE A 144 -0.42 27.24 -1.23
C ILE A 144 1.08 27.23 -1.54
N ARG A 145 1.93 27.17 -0.51
CA ARG A 145 3.39 27.12 -0.70
C ARG A 145 3.79 25.90 -1.52
N MET A 146 3.31 24.71 -1.16
CA MET A 146 3.65 23.47 -1.89
C MET A 146 3.24 23.53 -3.35
N VAL A 147 2.00 23.94 -3.64
CA VAL A 147 1.46 24.04 -5.01
C VAL A 147 2.20 25.10 -5.83
N ASN A 148 2.38 26.30 -5.29
CA ASN A 148 2.99 27.41 -6.02
C ASN A 148 4.51 27.21 -6.19
N GLN A 149 5.24 26.76 -5.16
CA GLN A 149 6.71 26.59 -5.24
C GLN A 149 7.11 25.48 -6.22
N ALA A 150 6.36 24.38 -6.25
CA ALA A 150 6.63 23.31 -7.22
C ALA A 150 6.07 23.59 -8.62
N SER A 151 5.51 24.79 -8.86
CA SER A 151 4.91 25.17 -10.15
C SER A 151 3.92 24.11 -10.65
N VAL A 152 3.15 23.51 -9.73
CA VAL A 152 2.19 22.44 -10.03
C VAL A 152 1.14 22.92 -11.03
N LEU A 153 0.79 24.20 -10.97
CA LEU A 153 -0.14 24.84 -11.89
C LEU A 153 0.60 25.92 -12.68
N PRO A 154 1.35 25.56 -13.76
CA PRO A 154 2.11 26.53 -14.54
C PRO A 154 1.21 27.65 -15.07
N GLY A 155 1.64 28.90 -14.91
CA GLY A 155 0.86 30.08 -15.33
C GLY A 155 -0.24 30.51 -14.33
N PHE A 156 -0.41 29.78 -13.23
CA PHE A 156 -1.41 30.11 -12.21
C PHE A 156 -0.77 30.28 -10.83
N LYS A 157 -1.55 30.86 -9.91
CA LYS A 157 -1.20 30.96 -8.48
C LYS A 157 -2.43 30.76 -7.61
N LEU A 158 -2.24 30.08 -6.48
CA LEU A 158 -3.23 30.04 -5.41
C LEU A 158 -3.06 31.23 -4.46
N VAL A 159 -4.19 31.78 -4.02
CA VAL A 159 -4.27 32.93 -3.10
C VAL A 159 -5.28 32.62 -1.99
N ASN A 160 -4.88 32.84 -0.73
CA ASN A 160 -5.77 32.74 0.42
C ASN A 160 -6.69 33.97 0.49
N VAL A 161 -8.01 33.73 0.47
CA VAL A 161 -9.07 34.74 0.52
C VAL A 161 -10.07 34.47 1.65
N GLY A 162 -9.81 33.50 2.53
CA GLY A 162 -10.73 33.05 3.59
C GLY A 162 -11.19 34.13 4.58
N ASP A 163 -10.45 35.24 4.70
CA ASP A 163 -10.79 36.39 5.55
C ASP A 163 -11.04 37.68 4.74
N HIS A 164 -11.17 37.56 3.40
CA HIS A 164 -11.21 38.70 2.48
C HIS A 164 -12.39 38.58 1.51
N PRO A 165 -13.58 39.10 1.87
CA PRO A 165 -14.70 39.16 0.94
C PRO A 165 -14.41 40.09 -0.22
N ASP A 166 -15.02 39.79 -1.38
CA ASP A 166 -14.91 40.64 -2.56
C ASP A 166 -15.44 42.04 -2.27
N GLY A 167 -14.58 43.05 -2.44
CA GLY A 167 -14.89 44.45 -2.23
C GLY A 167 -16.01 44.98 -3.13
N MET A 168 -16.23 44.37 -4.29
CA MET A 168 -17.26 44.74 -5.26
C MET A 168 -18.62 44.07 -4.98
N SER A 169 -18.69 43.16 -4.01
CA SER A 169 -19.94 42.51 -3.63
C SER A 169 -20.89 43.46 -2.90
N THR A 170 -22.16 43.45 -3.28
CA THR A 170 -23.22 44.19 -2.59
C THR A 170 -23.35 43.76 -1.12
N LYS A 171 -23.81 44.68 -0.27
CA LYS A 171 -24.01 44.45 1.17
C LYS A 171 -24.94 43.23 1.38
N GLY A 172 -24.47 42.22 2.11
CA GLY A 172 -25.19 40.94 2.30
C GLY A 172 -24.79 39.81 1.34
N LYS A 173 -24.00 40.08 0.29
CA LYS A 173 -23.47 39.08 -0.67
C LYS A 173 -21.95 38.88 -0.59
N LYS A 174 -21.32 39.38 0.48
CA LYS A 174 -19.89 39.25 0.79
C LYS A 174 -19.53 37.83 1.21
N LYS A 175 -19.62 36.90 0.26
CA LYS A 175 -19.24 35.50 0.39
C LYS A 175 -17.82 35.33 -0.14
N ASN A 176 -17.01 34.50 0.50
CA ASN A 176 -15.65 34.23 0.08
C ASN A 176 -15.31 32.74 0.27
N PRO A 177 -14.72 32.09 -0.77
CA PRO A 177 -14.08 30.78 -0.60
C PRO A 177 -12.89 30.85 0.36
N ASP A 178 -12.27 29.71 0.66
CA ASP A 178 -11.02 29.70 1.43
C ASP A 178 -9.81 30.11 0.59
N ILE A 179 -9.64 29.45 -0.56
CA ILE A 179 -8.50 29.65 -1.45
C ILE A 179 -9.02 29.75 -2.88
N VAL A 180 -8.37 30.59 -3.69
CA VAL A 180 -8.75 30.80 -5.09
C VAL A 180 -7.56 30.67 -6.01
N LEU A 181 -7.83 30.25 -7.25
CA LEU A 181 -6.86 30.14 -8.32
C LEU A 181 -7.02 31.33 -9.28
N TYR A 182 -5.91 32.02 -9.53
CA TYR A 182 -5.79 33.07 -10.54
C TYR A 182 -4.72 32.74 -11.55
N GLU A 183 -4.77 33.39 -12.71
CA GLU A 183 -3.58 33.55 -13.54
C GLU A 183 -2.48 34.27 -12.73
N LYS A 184 -1.22 33.91 -13.00
CA LYS A 184 -0.06 34.34 -12.20
C LYS A 184 0.06 35.86 -12.09
N ASP A 185 -0.37 36.59 -13.12
CA ASP A 185 -0.16 38.03 -13.25
C ASP A 185 -1.29 38.89 -12.65
N VAL A 186 -2.37 38.28 -12.16
CA VAL A 186 -3.48 39.01 -11.49
C VAL A 186 -2.97 39.70 -10.23
N ASN A 187 -3.10 41.02 -10.12
CA ASN A 187 -2.67 41.76 -8.93
C ASN A 187 -3.66 41.55 -7.76
N THR A 188 -3.20 40.94 -6.68
CA THR A 188 -4.02 40.63 -5.49
C THR A 188 -3.60 41.41 -4.24
N HIS A 189 -2.77 42.46 -4.36
CA HIS A 189 -2.29 43.24 -3.22
C HIS A 189 -3.38 44.10 -2.57
N ALA A 190 -4.17 44.81 -3.39
CA ALA A 190 -5.20 45.73 -2.90
C ALA A 190 -6.55 45.03 -2.66
N ASN A 191 -6.93 44.11 -3.56
CA ASN A 191 -8.13 43.29 -3.43
C ASN A 191 -7.77 41.81 -3.65
N LYS A 192 -7.91 40.98 -2.62
CA LYS A 192 -7.51 39.56 -2.72
C LYS A 192 -8.55 38.71 -3.44
N LEU A 193 -9.84 38.99 -3.24
CA LEU A 193 -10.92 38.28 -3.91
C LEU A 193 -11.54 39.15 -5.02
N GLN A 194 -11.34 38.70 -6.25
CA GLN A 194 -11.79 39.34 -7.49
C GLN A 194 -12.45 38.25 -8.33
N TYR A 195 -13.76 38.10 -8.17
CA TYR A 195 -14.51 37.03 -8.82
C TYR A 195 -14.46 37.10 -10.36
N GLU A 196 -14.21 38.28 -10.93
CA GLU A 196 -14.04 38.52 -12.37
C GLU A 196 -12.76 37.91 -12.96
N TRP A 197 -11.74 37.64 -12.13
CA TRP A 197 -10.48 37.03 -12.57
C TRP A 197 -10.32 35.57 -12.12
N LEU A 198 -11.26 35.08 -11.30
CA LEU A 198 -11.25 33.75 -10.71
C LEU A 198 -11.23 32.63 -11.78
N LYS A 199 -10.37 31.62 -11.62
CA LYS A 199 -10.35 30.44 -12.50
C LYS A 199 -10.83 29.16 -11.84
N CYS A 200 -10.73 29.08 -10.52
CA CYS A 200 -11.20 27.99 -9.68
C CYS A 200 -11.23 28.49 -8.23
N PHE A 201 -12.07 27.89 -7.40
CA PHE A 201 -12.00 28.07 -5.95
C PHE A 201 -11.89 26.72 -5.24
N LEU A 202 -11.21 26.76 -4.10
CA LEU A 202 -10.98 25.65 -3.22
C LEU A 202 -11.72 25.90 -1.90
N GLU A 203 -12.53 24.94 -1.47
CA GLU A 203 -13.20 24.95 -0.18
C GLU A 203 -12.66 23.80 0.67
N PHE A 204 -12.07 24.12 1.81
CA PHE A 204 -11.61 23.14 2.78
C PHE A 204 -12.75 22.85 3.76
N LYS A 205 -12.85 21.63 4.26
CA LYS A 205 -13.74 21.28 5.38
C LYS A 205 -13.06 20.29 6.30
N THR A 206 -13.32 20.37 7.60
CA THR A 206 -13.00 19.31 8.55
C THR A 206 -14.25 18.44 8.70
N LEU A 207 -14.10 17.11 8.79
CA LEU A 207 -15.24 16.21 8.98
C LEU A 207 -15.80 16.22 10.41
N GLU A 208 -15.18 16.95 11.35
CA GLU A 208 -15.59 17.08 12.77
C GLU A 208 -17.05 17.54 12.95
N ASN A 209 -17.62 18.24 11.96
CA ASN A 209 -19.00 18.73 12.00
C ASN A 209 -19.90 18.12 10.89
N LEU A 210 -19.56 16.92 10.40
CA LEU A 210 -20.28 16.23 9.32
C LEU A 210 -20.50 17.13 8.08
N GLN A 211 -19.49 17.94 7.75
CA GLN A 211 -19.55 18.92 6.66
C GLN A 211 -19.21 18.31 5.29
N ASP A 212 -19.21 16.98 5.18
CA ASP A 212 -19.10 16.32 3.88
C ASP A 212 -20.34 16.66 3.05
N PRO A 213 -20.19 17.38 1.93
CA PRO A 213 -21.31 17.68 1.06
C PRO A 213 -21.87 16.42 0.38
N PHE A 214 -21.12 15.33 0.34
CA PHE A 214 -21.46 14.10 -0.36
C PHE A 214 -21.46 12.89 0.58
N GLN A 215 -22.04 11.79 0.12
CA GLN A 215 -22.04 10.52 0.82
C GLN A 215 -21.91 9.39 -0.19
N ASP A 216 -21.13 8.37 0.16
CA ASP A 216 -21.03 7.16 -0.64
C ASP A 216 -22.21 6.23 -0.36
N PRO A 217 -22.68 5.48 -1.37
CA PRO A 217 -23.78 4.54 -1.17
C PRO A 217 -23.39 3.39 -0.24
N LEU A 218 -24.19 3.16 0.79
CA LEU A 218 -24.03 2.00 1.69
C LEU A 218 -24.29 0.65 0.98
N SER A 219 -24.96 0.66 -0.18
CA SER A 219 -25.19 -0.55 -0.98
C SER A 219 -25.16 -0.25 -2.48
N LYS A 220 -24.84 -1.25 -3.31
CA LYS A 220 -24.78 -1.15 -4.79
C LYS A 220 -26.16 -1.04 -5.46
N THR A 221 -27.18 -0.54 -4.78
CA THR A 221 -28.50 -0.32 -5.37
C THR A 221 -28.45 0.75 -6.45
N LYS A 222 -29.20 0.56 -7.55
CA LYS A 222 -29.23 1.46 -8.72
C LYS A 222 -29.74 2.89 -8.41
N HIS A 223 -30.31 3.12 -7.23
CA HIS A 223 -30.80 4.43 -6.80
C HIS A 223 -30.15 4.80 -5.47
N TYR A 224 -29.19 5.71 -5.51
CA TYR A 224 -28.59 6.29 -4.31
C TYR A 224 -28.41 7.80 -4.50
N SER A 225 -28.58 8.53 -3.40
CA SER A 225 -28.29 9.97 -3.37
C SER A 225 -26.82 10.16 -3.02
N LEU A 226 -26.07 10.77 -3.95
CA LEU A 226 -24.71 11.25 -3.72
C LEU A 226 -24.66 12.41 -2.72
N GLU A 227 -25.78 13.12 -2.54
CA GLU A 227 -25.85 14.25 -1.64
C GLU A 227 -26.02 13.79 -0.19
N SER A 228 -25.12 14.27 0.67
CA SER A 228 -25.24 14.09 2.12
C SER A 228 -26.51 14.74 2.65
N THR A 229 -27.22 14.03 3.52
CA THR A 229 -28.45 14.51 4.18
C THR A 229 -28.18 15.24 5.50
N THR A 230 -26.92 15.31 5.94
CA THR A 230 -26.56 16.01 7.17
C THR A 230 -26.78 17.52 7.01
N ILE A 231 -27.05 18.19 8.14
CA ILE A 231 -27.16 19.67 8.17
C ILE A 231 -25.83 20.29 7.68
N GLY A 232 -24.70 19.77 8.15
CA GLY A 232 -23.36 20.22 7.74
C GLY A 232 -23.11 20.09 6.25
N GLY A 233 -23.45 18.94 5.66
CA GLY A 233 -23.29 18.68 4.23
C GLY A 233 -24.18 19.57 3.38
N THR A 234 -25.44 19.76 3.78
CA THR A 234 -26.40 20.66 3.12
C THR A 234 -25.89 22.11 3.13
N LEU A 235 -25.42 22.59 4.29
CA LEU A 235 -24.84 23.93 4.42
C LEU A 235 -23.56 24.09 3.57
N CYS A 236 -22.71 23.07 3.54
CA CYS A 236 -21.50 23.07 2.71
C CYS A 236 -21.83 23.17 1.22
N ARG A 237 -22.79 22.37 0.71
CA ARG A 237 -23.26 22.46 -0.68
C ARG A 237 -23.82 23.85 -0.98
N GLY A 238 -24.63 24.41 -0.07
CA GLY A 238 -25.16 25.77 -0.21
C GLY A 238 -24.09 26.86 -0.27
N GLN A 239 -22.98 26.70 0.46
CA GLN A 239 -21.83 27.61 0.37
C GLN A 239 -21.13 27.51 -0.99
N ILE A 240 -20.77 26.29 -1.42
CA ILE A 240 -20.10 26.03 -2.70
C ILE A 240 -20.96 26.55 -3.86
N ALA A 241 -22.26 26.24 -3.88
CA ALA A 241 -23.20 26.74 -4.88
C ALA A 241 -23.30 28.27 -4.84
N GLY A 242 -23.28 28.86 -3.65
CA GLY A 242 -23.27 30.31 -3.47
C GLY A 242 -22.03 30.98 -4.08
N TYR A 243 -20.84 30.41 -3.90
CA TYR A 243 -19.62 30.93 -4.52
C TYR A 243 -19.64 30.77 -6.03
N ALA A 244 -20.05 29.59 -6.53
CA ALA A 244 -20.19 29.34 -7.96
C ALA A 244 -21.17 30.30 -8.63
N ALA A 245 -22.32 30.59 -8.00
CA ALA A 245 -23.28 31.55 -8.51
C ALA A 245 -22.69 32.97 -8.64
N GLN A 246 -21.93 33.43 -7.63
CA GLN A 246 -21.27 34.74 -7.66
C GLN A 246 -20.19 34.85 -8.74
N TRP A 247 -19.46 33.75 -8.96
CA TRP A 247 -18.44 33.63 -9.99
C TRP A 247 -19.06 33.66 -11.39
N CYS A 248 -20.01 32.76 -11.66
CA CYS A 248 -20.71 32.66 -12.92
C CYS A 248 -21.42 33.96 -13.29
N ALA A 249 -22.05 34.63 -12.32
CA ALA A 249 -22.72 35.90 -12.55
C ALA A 249 -21.77 37.03 -13.00
N ARG A 250 -20.53 37.06 -12.53
CA ARG A 250 -19.56 38.12 -12.88
C ARG A 250 -18.80 37.85 -14.17
N GLN A 251 -18.52 36.58 -14.46
CA GLN A 251 -17.80 36.20 -15.68
C GLN A 251 -18.72 35.76 -16.82
N HIS A 252 -20.04 35.75 -16.59
CA HIS A 252 -21.05 35.28 -17.54
C HIS A 252 -20.81 33.82 -17.94
N TRP A 253 -20.26 33.03 -17.02
CA TRP A 253 -19.99 31.61 -17.23
C TRP A 253 -21.22 30.77 -16.89
N THR A 254 -21.38 29.66 -17.59
CA THR A 254 -22.43 28.67 -17.33
C THR A 254 -21.91 27.45 -16.58
N HIS A 255 -20.59 27.26 -16.54
CA HIS A 255 -19.92 26.10 -15.95
C HIS A 255 -18.59 26.53 -15.31
N GLY A 256 -18.14 25.78 -14.31
CA GLY A 256 -16.86 26.00 -13.65
C GLY A 256 -16.49 24.81 -12.78
N PHE A 257 -15.21 24.72 -12.42
CA PHE A 257 -14.70 23.67 -11.53
C PHE A 257 -14.45 24.25 -10.14
N ALA A 258 -15.03 23.61 -9.14
CA ALA A 258 -14.77 23.87 -7.73
C ALA A 258 -14.05 22.66 -7.15
N VAL A 259 -13.04 22.91 -6.32
CA VAL A 259 -12.30 21.85 -5.63
C VAL A 259 -12.72 21.86 -4.17
N TRP A 260 -13.37 20.81 -3.73
CA TRP A 260 -13.62 20.59 -2.31
C TRP A 260 -12.54 19.67 -1.75
N ILE A 261 -11.97 20.05 -0.62
CA ILE A 261 -10.98 19.25 0.09
C ILE A 261 -11.51 19.01 1.50
N GLY A 262 -12.05 17.82 1.73
CA GLY A 262 -12.49 17.39 3.05
C GLY A 262 -11.92 16.03 3.43
N GLY A 263 -12.01 15.77 4.72
CA GLY A 263 -11.52 14.54 5.32
C GLY A 263 -11.41 14.68 6.83
N TYR A 264 -11.30 13.55 7.51
CA TYR A 264 -10.66 13.54 8.80
C TYR A 264 -9.22 13.94 8.51
N TRP A 265 -8.75 15.04 9.09
CA TRP A 265 -7.33 15.43 8.97
C TRP A 265 -6.51 14.55 9.90
N LEU A 266 -6.61 13.25 9.62
CA LEU A 266 -6.00 12.15 10.35
C LEU A 266 -4.52 12.45 10.47
N THR A 267 -3.98 12.35 11.68
CA THR A 267 -2.54 12.30 11.89
C THR A 267 -1.91 11.21 11.02
N ARG A 268 -0.58 11.22 10.87
CA ARG A 268 0.13 10.15 10.15
C ARG A 268 -0.28 8.76 10.66
N ALA A 269 -0.31 8.58 11.98
CA ALA A 269 -0.77 7.34 12.62
C ALA A 269 -2.17 6.95 12.17
N GLN A 270 -3.12 7.89 12.23
CA GLN A 270 -4.50 7.66 11.85
C GLN A 270 -4.69 7.38 10.34
N ARG A 271 -3.78 7.85 9.48
CA ARG A 271 -3.73 7.49 8.06
C ARG A 271 -3.06 6.13 7.79
N GLY A 272 -2.73 5.38 8.84
CA GLY A 272 -2.03 4.10 8.74
C GLY A 272 -0.54 4.22 8.42
N TYR A 273 0.08 5.41 8.56
CA TYR A 273 1.53 5.52 8.46
C TYR A 273 2.18 5.08 9.76
N ASP A 274 3.22 4.25 9.63
CA ASP A 274 4.12 3.95 10.72
C ASP A 274 4.85 5.24 11.18
N THR A 275 4.55 5.68 12.40
CA THR A 275 5.13 6.88 13.02
C THR A 275 6.54 6.67 13.55
N THR A 276 7.00 5.42 13.61
CA THR A 276 8.36 5.04 14.00
C THR A 276 9.35 5.06 12.82
N VAL A 277 8.86 5.49 11.65
CA VAL A 277 9.63 5.60 10.41
C VAL A 277 9.64 7.04 9.89
N ARG A 278 10.82 7.54 9.55
CA ARG A 278 11.03 8.86 8.95
C ARG A 278 11.96 8.77 7.74
N LEU A 279 12.01 9.84 6.95
CA LEU A 279 13.02 9.98 5.91
C LEU A 279 14.41 10.20 6.54
N ALA A 280 15.43 9.68 5.87
CA ALA A 280 16.83 9.94 6.23
C ALA A 280 17.25 11.36 5.83
N THR A 281 18.16 11.96 6.61
CA THR A 281 18.86 13.19 6.21
C THR A 281 19.92 12.89 5.13
N PRO A 282 20.44 13.89 4.41
CA PRO A 282 21.51 13.66 3.42
C PRO A 282 22.76 12.97 3.99
N THR A 283 23.10 13.23 5.26
CA THR A 283 24.21 12.57 5.94
C THR A 283 23.90 11.12 6.30
N GLU A 284 22.64 10.80 6.62
CA GLU A 284 22.19 9.43 6.85
C GLU A 284 22.06 8.65 5.53
N GLU A 285 21.60 9.29 4.45
CA GLU A 285 21.54 8.73 3.09
C GLU A 285 22.92 8.27 2.60
N ALA A 286 23.98 8.97 2.99
CA ALA A 286 25.35 8.59 2.64
C ALA A 286 25.72 7.20 3.17
N LEU A 287 25.16 6.79 4.31
CA LEU A 287 25.46 5.52 5.01
C LEU A 287 24.66 4.32 4.46
N ALA A 288 23.61 4.57 3.67
CA ALA A 288 22.79 3.51 3.12
C ALA A 288 23.50 2.76 1.98
N LYS A 289 23.43 1.43 1.99
CA LYS A 289 23.97 0.57 0.92
C LYS A 289 23.14 0.66 -0.37
N GLU A 290 21.81 0.67 -0.24
CA GLU A 290 20.86 0.82 -1.34
C GLU A 290 20.30 2.24 -1.40
N LYS A 291 20.40 2.87 -2.57
CA LYS A 291 19.98 4.28 -2.81
C LYS A 291 19.00 4.44 -3.98
N GLU A 292 18.67 3.35 -4.66
CA GLU A 292 17.67 3.36 -5.75
C GLU A 292 16.25 3.61 -5.21
N ARG A 293 16.03 3.33 -3.93
CA ARG A 293 14.79 3.56 -3.21
C ARG A 293 14.96 4.66 -2.15
N PRO A 294 13.88 5.35 -1.74
CA PRO A 294 13.89 6.27 -0.61
C PRO A 294 14.62 5.69 0.60
N VAL A 295 15.65 6.36 1.10
CA VAL A 295 16.29 5.97 2.36
C VAL A 295 15.45 6.46 3.52
N ILE A 296 15.23 5.57 4.49
CA ILE A 296 14.41 5.80 5.67
C ILE A 296 15.20 5.46 6.93
N VAL A 297 14.82 6.09 8.03
CA VAL A 297 15.27 5.72 9.37
C VAL A 297 14.11 5.09 10.10
N MET A 298 14.33 3.90 10.64
CA MET A 298 13.35 3.11 11.35
C MET A 298 13.77 2.98 12.81
N GLN A 299 12.86 3.23 13.73
CA GLN A 299 13.07 2.94 15.15
C GLN A 299 12.79 1.46 15.42
N VAL A 300 13.70 0.81 16.15
CA VAL A 300 13.64 -0.58 16.59
C VAL A 300 13.63 -0.57 18.12
N PRO A 301 12.71 -1.27 18.80
CA PRO A 301 12.71 -1.31 20.27
C PRO A 301 14.05 -1.78 20.83
N ASP A 302 14.54 -1.11 21.87
CA ASP A 302 15.79 -1.48 22.55
C ASP A 302 15.72 -1.09 24.03
N GLY A 303 15.42 -2.07 24.88
CA GLY A 303 15.08 -1.84 26.28
C GLY A 303 13.83 -0.97 26.41
N ASP A 304 13.91 0.08 27.24
CA ASP A 304 12.82 1.05 27.45
C ASP A 304 12.73 2.12 26.35
N GLY A 305 13.60 2.04 25.34
CA GLY A 305 13.73 3.06 24.30
C GLY A 305 13.73 2.48 22.89
N PHE A 306 14.33 3.25 21.98
CA PHE A 306 14.45 2.88 20.58
C PHE A 306 15.87 3.10 20.09
N ARG A 307 16.31 2.19 19.23
CA ARG A 307 17.49 2.30 18.40
C ARG A 307 17.09 2.65 16.98
N GLU A 308 17.85 3.52 16.32
CA GLU A 308 17.60 3.86 14.92
C GLU A 308 18.47 3.04 13.96
N VAL A 309 17.83 2.49 12.92
CA VAL A 309 18.50 1.83 11.80
C VAL A 309 18.18 2.54 10.48
N ILE A 310 19.17 2.67 9.61
CA ILE A 310 19.02 3.27 8.28
C ILE A 310 18.76 2.14 7.29
N ALA A 311 17.63 2.23 6.60
CA ALA A 311 17.17 1.25 5.63
C ALA A 311 16.64 1.94 4.37
N TRP A 312 16.10 1.19 3.43
CA TRP A 312 15.39 1.71 2.28
C TRP A 312 13.91 1.36 2.34
N ALA A 313 13.07 2.21 1.75
CA ALA A 313 11.65 1.98 1.67
C ALA A 313 11.37 0.66 0.94
N ALA A 314 10.38 -0.09 1.44
CA ALA A 314 9.91 -1.28 0.75
C ALA A 314 9.32 -0.88 -0.62
N GLY A 315 9.61 -1.66 -1.65
CA GLY A 315 9.01 -1.47 -2.96
C GLY A 315 7.51 -1.79 -2.93
N PRO A 316 6.67 -1.10 -3.72
CA PRO A 316 5.23 -1.35 -3.80
C PRO A 316 4.87 -2.62 -4.57
N GLU A 317 5.82 -3.54 -4.76
CA GLU A 317 5.70 -4.68 -5.68
C GLU A 317 4.70 -5.74 -5.19
N SER A 318 4.18 -5.62 -3.98
CA SER A 318 3.06 -6.43 -3.50
C SER A 318 2.34 -5.80 -2.31
N LEU A 319 1.00 -5.81 -2.35
CA LEU A 319 0.12 -5.47 -1.22
C LEU A 319 0.26 -6.42 -0.02
N THR A 320 0.86 -7.60 -0.23
CA THR A 320 1.08 -8.63 0.80
C THR A 320 2.58 -8.91 1.00
N GLY A 321 3.45 -7.99 0.58
CA GLY A 321 4.89 -8.18 0.64
C GLY A 321 5.42 -8.26 2.08
N ARG A 322 6.27 -9.26 2.36
CA ARG A 322 7.09 -9.26 3.57
C ARG A 322 8.24 -8.26 3.37
N ALA A 323 8.36 -7.26 4.23
CA ALA A 323 9.36 -6.20 4.11
C ALA A 323 10.67 -6.56 4.86
N THR A 324 11.18 -7.77 4.64
CA THR A 324 12.46 -8.19 5.23
C THR A 324 13.63 -7.50 4.53
N ARG A 325 14.54 -6.89 5.29
CA ARG A 325 15.65 -6.09 4.75
C ARG A 325 16.99 -6.66 5.19
N GLY A 326 17.78 -7.12 4.22
CA GLY A 326 19.02 -7.87 4.47
C GLY A 326 20.26 -7.05 4.84
N TYR A 327 20.24 -5.71 4.71
CA TYR A 327 21.43 -4.86 4.89
C TYR A 327 21.22 -3.46 5.50
N PRO A 328 20.30 -3.21 6.45
CA PRO A 328 20.25 -1.92 7.13
C PRO A 328 21.52 -1.61 7.94
N TRP A 329 21.77 -0.31 8.10
CA TRP A 329 22.87 0.22 8.90
C TRP A 329 22.41 0.58 10.32
N ASP A 330 22.94 -0.12 11.32
CA ASP A 330 22.74 0.20 12.74
C ASP A 330 23.57 1.45 13.09
N LYS A 331 22.90 2.55 13.45
CA LYS A 331 23.55 3.84 13.74
C LYS A 331 24.43 3.78 14.99
N GLU A 332 24.05 2.96 15.97
CA GLU A 332 24.74 2.86 17.25
C GLU A 332 25.95 1.94 17.16
N ARG A 333 25.77 0.74 16.60
CA ARG A 333 26.88 -0.23 16.42
C ARG A 333 27.76 0.06 15.21
N LYS A 334 27.37 1.00 14.34
CA LYS A 334 28.09 1.38 13.12
C LYS A 334 28.44 0.18 12.25
N ARG A 335 27.45 -0.71 12.05
CA ARG A 335 27.61 -1.93 11.26
C ARG A 335 26.32 -2.28 10.54
N VAL A 336 26.46 -3.08 9.49
CA VAL A 336 25.33 -3.69 8.81
C VAL A 336 24.72 -4.79 9.71
N VAL A 337 23.41 -4.83 9.78
CA VAL A 337 22.61 -5.83 10.50
C VAL A 337 21.52 -6.37 9.59
N PHE A 338 20.91 -7.49 9.95
CA PHE A 338 19.65 -7.92 9.34
C PHE A 338 18.47 -7.28 10.06
N LEU A 339 17.46 -6.78 9.34
CA LEU A 339 16.24 -6.23 9.94
C LEU A 339 15.02 -7.01 9.46
N LYS A 340 14.28 -7.51 10.42
CA LYS A 340 12.96 -8.07 10.20
C LYS A 340 11.90 -7.05 10.63
N ASP A 341 10.96 -6.82 9.73
CA ASP A 341 9.87 -5.85 9.85
C ASP A 341 8.61 -6.55 9.37
N ALA A 342 7.75 -6.95 10.30
CA ALA A 342 6.67 -7.89 10.01
C ALA A 342 5.45 -7.72 10.93
N TRP A 343 4.30 -8.18 10.46
CA TRP A 343 3.11 -8.35 11.27
C TRP A 343 3.05 -9.80 11.76
N ARG A 344 3.18 -10.03 13.07
CA ARG A 344 3.05 -11.37 13.68
C ARG A 344 1.62 -11.61 14.16
N SER A 345 1.26 -12.87 14.41
CA SER A 345 0.04 -13.18 15.17
C SER A 345 0.17 -12.62 16.58
N GLY A 346 -0.88 -11.96 17.08
CA GLY A 346 -1.02 -11.47 18.45
C GLY A 346 -1.72 -12.44 19.38
N GLU A 347 -2.00 -13.67 18.93
CA GLU A 347 -2.60 -14.71 19.77
C GLU A 347 -1.63 -15.18 20.87
N ASP A 348 -2.20 -15.51 22.03
CA ASP A 348 -1.45 -15.88 23.23
C ASP A 348 -0.69 -17.21 23.09
N ASP A 349 -1.14 -18.08 22.19
CA ASP A 349 -0.51 -19.38 21.91
C ASP A 349 0.64 -19.29 20.89
N VAL A 350 0.80 -18.14 20.22
CA VAL A 350 1.89 -17.90 19.28
C VAL A 350 3.04 -17.17 19.98
N GLU A 351 4.05 -17.93 20.38
CA GLU A 351 5.24 -17.38 21.03
C GLU A 351 6.01 -16.42 20.10
N LYS A 352 6.51 -15.32 20.68
CA LYS A 352 7.27 -14.30 19.94
C LYS A 352 8.61 -14.86 19.46
N GLU A 353 8.93 -14.60 18.20
CA GLU A 353 10.23 -14.97 17.61
C GLU A 353 11.41 -14.36 18.37
N THR A 354 11.29 -13.12 18.86
CA THR A 354 12.31 -12.46 19.69
C THR A 354 12.55 -13.20 21.02
N ILE A 355 11.50 -13.72 21.66
CA ILE A 355 11.62 -14.54 22.88
C ILE A 355 12.29 -15.86 22.56
N MET A 356 11.90 -16.53 21.48
CA MET A 356 12.53 -17.78 21.04
C MET A 356 14.02 -17.56 20.74
N LEU A 357 14.37 -16.54 19.96
CA LEU A 357 15.76 -16.20 19.64
C LEU A 357 16.57 -15.88 20.91
N ALA A 358 16.00 -15.10 21.84
CA ALA A 358 16.65 -14.79 23.11
C ALA A 358 16.94 -16.05 23.94
N LYS A 359 15.97 -16.97 24.03
CA LYS A 359 16.14 -18.26 24.72
C LYS A 359 17.23 -19.12 24.08
N LEU A 360 17.21 -19.23 22.75
CA LEU A 360 18.20 -20.00 21.97
C LEU A 360 19.60 -19.40 22.11
N ASN A 361 19.72 -18.07 22.05
CA ASN A 361 20.98 -17.35 22.26
C ASN A 361 21.52 -17.52 23.70
N ALA A 362 20.65 -17.42 24.71
CA ALA A 362 21.03 -17.64 26.11
C ALA A 362 21.49 -19.08 26.36
N SER A 363 20.87 -20.04 25.67
CA SER A 363 21.22 -21.46 25.71
C SER A 363 22.43 -21.81 24.83
N LYS A 364 23.01 -20.81 24.13
CA LYS A 364 24.17 -20.96 23.23
C LYS A 364 23.96 -22.02 22.15
N VAL A 365 22.72 -22.15 21.66
CA VAL A 365 22.42 -23.05 20.54
C VAL A 365 23.22 -22.59 19.32
N GLN A 366 23.94 -23.53 18.71
CA GLN A 366 24.79 -23.20 17.57
C GLN A 366 23.92 -22.86 16.36
N PHE A 367 24.43 -21.96 15.50
CA PHE A 367 23.85 -21.61 14.20
C PHE A 367 22.50 -20.89 14.24
N VAL A 368 22.10 -20.41 15.43
CA VAL A 368 21.00 -19.47 15.58
C VAL A 368 21.54 -18.05 15.47
N PRO A 369 20.95 -17.17 14.65
CA PRO A 369 21.31 -15.76 14.63
C PRO A 369 21.26 -15.13 16.01
N LYS A 370 22.18 -14.19 16.29
CA LYS A 370 22.11 -13.44 17.54
C LYS A 370 21.10 -12.32 17.40
N LEU A 371 20.06 -12.33 18.23
CA LEU A 371 19.17 -11.20 18.41
C LEU A 371 19.99 -10.01 18.96
N ILE A 372 19.95 -8.90 18.25
CA ILE A 372 20.67 -7.67 18.57
C ILE A 372 19.83 -6.78 19.48
N CYS A 373 18.61 -6.47 19.03
CA CYS A 373 17.56 -5.72 19.72
C CYS A 373 16.24 -5.83 18.92
N GLY A 374 15.12 -5.55 19.57
CA GLY A 374 13.81 -5.45 18.95
C GLY A 374 12.74 -6.29 19.63
N ASP A 375 11.50 -5.87 19.43
CA ASP A 375 10.29 -6.47 19.96
C ASP A 375 9.09 -5.88 19.18
N ASP A 376 7.89 -6.07 19.71
CA ASP A 376 6.68 -5.40 19.24
C ASP A 376 6.80 -3.87 19.32
N LEU A 377 6.28 -3.20 18.30
CA LEU A 377 6.17 -1.75 18.29
C LEU A 377 4.95 -1.30 19.12
N PRO A 378 5.14 -0.42 20.12
CA PRO A 378 4.04 0.04 20.96
C PRO A 378 2.90 0.67 20.16
N GLY A 379 1.67 0.24 20.43
CA GLY A 379 0.46 0.79 19.83
C GLY A 379 0.26 0.45 18.35
N GLN A 380 1.05 -0.45 17.77
CA GLN A 380 0.89 -0.88 16.37
C GLN A 380 0.26 -2.27 16.28
N VAL A 381 -1.06 -2.29 16.38
CA VAL A 381 -1.91 -3.49 16.29
C VAL A 381 -2.98 -3.25 15.22
N THR A 382 -3.31 -4.27 14.43
CA THR A 382 -4.44 -4.17 13.49
C THR A 382 -5.76 -4.07 14.23
N GLU A 383 -6.71 -3.30 13.72
CA GLU A 383 -8.03 -3.10 14.34
C GLU A 383 -9.14 -3.93 13.71
N THR A 384 -8.90 -4.68 12.61
CA THR A 384 -9.97 -5.38 11.87
C THR A 384 -10.80 -6.33 12.74
N TRP A 385 -10.20 -6.94 13.76
CA TRP A 385 -10.86 -7.84 14.70
C TRP A 385 -11.88 -7.11 15.60
N THR A 386 -11.71 -5.80 15.87
CA THR A 386 -12.67 -5.02 16.67
C THR A 386 -13.94 -4.73 15.88
N LEU A 387 -13.84 -4.62 14.55
CA LEU A 387 -14.97 -4.36 13.66
C LEU A 387 -15.96 -5.52 13.59
N ALA A 388 -15.57 -6.72 14.03
CA ALA A 388 -16.46 -7.88 14.08
C ALA A 388 -17.59 -7.70 15.11
N ALA A 389 -17.46 -6.78 16.07
CA ALA A 389 -18.49 -6.47 17.05
C ALA A 389 -19.51 -5.42 16.57
N GLU A 390 -19.29 -4.81 15.40
CA GLU A 390 -20.11 -3.70 14.91
C GLU A 390 -21.46 -4.17 14.37
N GLU A 391 -22.51 -3.35 14.56
CA GLU A 391 -23.89 -3.69 14.15
C GLU A 391 -24.04 -3.94 12.63
N TRP A 392 -23.17 -3.32 11.82
CA TRP A 392 -23.18 -3.45 10.36
C TRP A 392 -22.42 -4.68 9.85
N ASN A 393 -21.79 -5.46 10.74
CA ASN A 393 -21.05 -6.66 10.36
C ASN A 393 -22.00 -7.76 9.81
N LEU A 394 -21.70 -8.26 8.61
CA LEU A 394 -22.51 -9.25 7.89
C LEU A 394 -22.18 -10.71 8.27
N GLY A 395 -21.94 -10.95 9.56
CA GLY A 395 -21.77 -12.30 10.12
C GLY A 395 -20.34 -12.81 10.26
N ALA A 396 -19.33 -11.95 10.10
CA ALA A 396 -17.96 -12.31 10.48
C ALA A 396 -17.86 -12.47 12.01
N ARG A 397 -17.12 -13.45 12.51
CA ARG A 397 -17.02 -13.65 13.97
C ARG A 397 -15.69 -13.11 14.47
N ALA A 398 -15.68 -12.53 15.67
CA ALA A 398 -14.44 -11.98 16.24
C ALA A 398 -13.36 -13.06 16.39
N GLU A 399 -13.77 -14.30 16.68
CA GLU A 399 -12.89 -15.45 16.84
C GLU A 399 -12.23 -15.88 15.51
N ASP A 400 -12.74 -15.44 14.37
CA ASP A 400 -12.13 -15.72 13.05
C ASP A 400 -10.94 -14.80 12.75
N PHE A 401 -10.71 -13.75 13.57
CA PHE A 401 -9.68 -12.75 13.35
C PHE A 401 -8.59 -12.78 14.43
N ALA A 402 -7.42 -13.27 14.06
CA ALA A 402 -6.22 -13.09 14.86
C ALA A 402 -5.73 -11.62 14.79
N PRO A 403 -5.62 -10.88 15.91
CA PRO A 403 -5.00 -9.56 15.90
C PRO A 403 -3.57 -9.69 15.39
N ARG A 404 -3.11 -8.75 14.58
CA ARG A 404 -1.72 -8.70 14.12
C ARG A 404 -0.98 -7.59 14.86
N VAL A 405 0.15 -7.95 15.46
CA VAL A 405 1.03 -7.01 16.16
C VAL A 405 2.25 -6.76 15.29
N HIS A 406 2.60 -5.48 15.11
CA HIS A 406 3.78 -5.12 14.33
C HIS A 406 5.04 -5.38 15.15
N ILE A 407 5.90 -6.27 14.69
CA ILE A 407 7.17 -6.62 15.31
C ILE A 407 8.34 -6.14 14.45
N ARG A 408 9.35 -5.57 15.10
CA ARG A 408 10.58 -5.14 14.45
C ARG A 408 11.80 -5.48 15.28
N PHE A 409 12.73 -6.23 14.69
CA PHE A 409 13.97 -6.59 15.36
C PHE A 409 15.13 -6.78 14.40
N THR A 410 16.34 -6.78 14.97
CA THR A 410 17.59 -6.91 14.24
C THR A 410 18.41 -8.10 14.70
N GLU A 411 19.18 -8.65 13.78
CA GLU A 411 20.04 -9.82 14.01
C GLU A 411 21.44 -9.58 13.44
N ASP A 412 22.43 -10.31 13.94
CA ASP A 412 23.84 -10.12 13.58
C ASP A 412 24.31 -10.89 12.35
N PHE A 413 23.43 -11.67 11.72
CA PHE A 413 23.77 -12.31 10.46
C PHE A 413 23.58 -11.33 9.29
N ILE A 414 24.33 -11.57 8.22
CA ILE A 414 24.15 -10.88 6.96
C ILE A 414 23.92 -11.96 5.91
N GLY A 415 22.73 -11.97 5.32
CA GLY A 415 22.42 -12.87 4.21
C GLY A 415 23.35 -12.56 3.03
N VAL A 416 23.69 -13.58 2.25
CA VAL A 416 24.43 -13.44 0.99
C VAL A 416 23.45 -13.63 -0.17
N ASP A 417 23.63 -12.92 -1.29
CA ASP A 417 22.75 -13.11 -2.44
C ASP A 417 22.88 -14.55 -2.96
N ILE A 418 21.76 -15.15 -3.38
CA ILE A 418 21.79 -16.50 -3.94
C ILE A 418 22.65 -16.59 -5.21
N CYS A 419 22.83 -15.46 -5.91
CA CYS A 419 23.66 -15.34 -7.10
C CYS A 419 25.16 -15.29 -6.79
N ASP A 420 25.55 -15.01 -5.54
CA ASP A 420 26.96 -14.95 -5.14
C ASP A 420 27.55 -16.35 -4.88
N PHE A 421 26.72 -17.39 -4.82
CA PHE A 421 27.19 -18.76 -4.73
C PHE A 421 27.79 -19.21 -6.07
N THR A 422 29.05 -19.64 -6.05
CA THR A 422 29.78 -20.11 -7.23
C THR A 422 29.23 -21.42 -7.82
N SER A 423 28.37 -22.14 -7.10
CA SER A 423 27.64 -23.30 -7.59
C SER A 423 26.41 -23.63 -6.75
N SER A 424 25.44 -24.32 -7.37
CA SER A 424 24.28 -24.88 -6.64
C SER A 424 24.72 -25.81 -5.51
N LYS A 425 25.83 -26.54 -5.66
CA LYS A 425 26.40 -27.41 -4.61
C LYS A 425 26.87 -26.60 -3.39
N GLN A 426 27.48 -25.43 -3.59
CA GLN A 426 27.87 -24.52 -2.50
C GLN A 426 26.63 -23.94 -1.79
N SER A 427 25.62 -23.55 -2.57
CA SER A 427 24.34 -23.08 -2.05
C SER A 427 23.64 -24.16 -1.20
N PHE A 428 23.48 -25.38 -1.74
CA PHE A 428 22.87 -26.51 -1.02
C PHE A 428 23.65 -26.94 0.23
N LYS A 429 24.99 -26.89 0.24
CA LYS A 429 25.79 -27.12 1.45
C LYS A 429 25.50 -26.11 2.56
N SER A 430 25.18 -24.87 2.19
CA SER A 430 24.82 -23.83 3.16
C SER A 430 23.45 -24.07 3.80
N PHE A 431 22.54 -24.77 3.10
CA PHE A 431 21.23 -25.17 3.63
C PHE A 431 21.24 -26.51 4.39
N SER A 432 22.20 -27.40 4.09
CA SER A 432 22.23 -28.79 4.56
C SER A 432 23.23 -29.06 5.69
N THR A 433 24.04 -28.07 6.07
CA THR A 433 25.03 -28.23 7.14
C THR A 433 24.72 -27.26 8.27
N PRO A 434 24.40 -27.74 9.49
CA PRO A 434 24.43 -26.89 10.67
C PRO A 434 25.80 -26.21 10.79
N SER A 435 26.89 -26.85 10.39
CA SER A 435 28.25 -26.39 10.68
C SER A 435 28.88 -25.44 9.64
N LEU A 436 29.35 -24.28 10.14
CA LEU A 436 30.41 -23.40 9.60
C LEU A 436 30.12 -22.60 8.31
N VAL A 437 29.89 -21.28 8.45
CA VAL A 437 30.71 -20.28 7.75
C VAL A 437 30.89 -19.03 8.64
N ARG A 438 32.08 -18.85 9.22
CA ARG A 438 32.58 -17.55 9.67
C ARG A 438 33.13 -16.82 8.44
N TYR A 439 32.55 -15.70 8.05
CA TYR A 439 33.31 -14.68 7.32
C TYR A 439 33.94 -13.73 8.33
N ARG A 440 35.28 -13.67 8.37
CA ARG A 440 35.98 -12.48 8.86
C ARG A 440 35.74 -11.39 7.81
N LEU A 441 35.17 -10.26 8.24
CA LEU A 441 35.32 -8.99 7.54
C LEU A 441 36.75 -8.47 7.73
#